data_AF-A0AAV2DU48-F1
#
_entry.id   AF-A0AAV2DU48-F1
#
_cell.length_a   1.000
_cell.length_b   1.000
_cell.length_c   1.000
_cell.angle_alpha   90.00
_cell.angle_beta   90.00
_cell.angle_gamma   90.00
#
_symmetry.space_group_name_H-M   'P 1'
#
loop_
_entity.id
_entity.type
_entity.pdbx_description
1 polymer ?
#
loop_
_entity_poly.entity_id
_entity_poly.type
_entity_poly.pdbx_seq_one_letter_code
_entity_poly.pdbx_strand_id
1 'polypeptide(L)'
;MKAWADMYRLSLCDVLVTSPWSTFGYIAQGIGGLEPWMLNIPKPKNCVAPLEPACSRAVSLEPCFHCPPSYDMKAKVVVDPEVGLGPPVVHCEDVSWGLKLVNDRKI
;
A
#
# COMPACT_ATOMS: atom_id res chain seq x y z
N MET A 1 -4.26 16.32 17.52
CA MET A 1 -4.83 15.08 18.10
C MET A 1 -6.04 14.53 17.34
N LYS A 2 -6.90 15.35 16.71
CA LYS A 2 -8.08 14.85 15.96
C LYS A 2 -7.74 13.79 14.89
N ALA A 3 -6.73 14.04 14.06
CA ALA A 3 -6.26 13.10 13.04
C ALA A 3 -5.90 11.71 13.60
N TRP A 4 -5.28 11.63 14.78
CA TRP A 4 -4.98 10.36 15.44
C TRP A 4 -6.25 9.63 15.87
N ALA A 5 -7.18 10.34 16.49
CA ALA A 5 -8.47 9.77 16.87
C ALA A 5 -9.24 9.24 15.65
N ASP A 6 -9.16 9.93 14.50
CA ASP A 6 -9.77 9.48 13.26
C ASP A 6 -9.08 8.23 12.68
N MET A 7 -7.74 8.17 12.66
CA MET A 7 -7.00 6.95 12.27
C MET A 7 -7.39 5.76 13.15
N TYR A 8 -7.45 5.98 14.47
CA TYR A 8 -7.84 4.94 15.44
C TYR A 8 -9.32 4.55 15.29
N ARG A 9 -10.20 5.49 14.94
CA ARG A 9 -11.59 5.18 14.68
C ARG A 9 -11.77 4.32 13.44
N LEU A 10 -11.00 4.59 12.38
CA LEU A 10 -10.99 3.77 11.17
C LEU A 10 -10.45 2.36 11.43
N SER A 11 -9.45 2.21 12.30
CA SER A 11 -8.89 0.89 12.63
C SER A 11 -9.86 -0.03 13.40
N LEU A 12 -10.97 0.52 13.91
CA LEU A 12 -12.00 -0.23 14.63
C LEU A 12 -13.15 -0.69 13.72
N CYS A 13 -13.10 -0.42 12.42
CA CYS A 13 -14.11 -0.87 11.46
C CYS A 13 -13.88 -2.33 11.06
N ASP A 14 -14.95 -3.07 10.75
CA ASP A 14 -14.84 -4.44 10.23
C ASP A 14 -14.29 -4.47 8.79
N VAL A 15 -14.59 -3.42 8.02
CA VAL A 15 -14.14 -3.24 6.63
C VAL A 15 -13.60 -1.83 6.48
N LEU A 16 -12.41 -1.72 5.89
CA LEU A 16 -11.73 -0.45 5.66
C LEU A 16 -11.54 -0.19 4.16
N VAL A 17 -11.88 1.02 3.73
CA VAL A 17 -11.57 1.52 2.38
C VAL A 17 -10.51 2.62 2.52
N THR A 18 -9.43 2.53 1.76
CA THR A 18 -8.31 3.49 1.82
C THR A 18 -8.11 4.21 0.50
N SER A 19 -7.56 5.42 0.58
CA SER A 19 -7.10 6.15 -0.60
C SER A 19 -5.66 5.73 -0.95
N PRO A 20 -5.33 5.58 -2.24
CA PRO A 20 -3.98 5.28 -2.70
C PRO A 20 -3.02 6.39 -2.24
N TRP A 21 -1.77 6.01 -1.93
CA TRP A 21 -0.69 6.90 -1.46
C TRP A 21 -0.89 7.49 -0.07
N SER A 22 -2.01 7.20 0.61
CA SER A 22 -2.33 7.80 1.90
C SER A 22 -1.71 7.03 3.06
N THR A 23 -0.65 7.59 3.66
CA THR A 23 -0.06 7.03 4.89
C THR A 23 -1.02 7.06 6.08
N PHE A 24 -2.02 7.94 6.07
CA PHE A 24 -3.11 7.94 7.06
C PHE A 24 -3.89 6.62 7.04
N GLY A 25 -4.18 6.10 5.84
CA GLY A 25 -4.84 4.81 5.66
C GLY A 25 -3.96 3.64 6.09
N TYR A 26 -2.66 3.70 5.79
CA TYR A 26 -1.71 2.65 6.19
C TYR A 26 -1.62 2.49 7.71
N ILE A 27 -1.68 3.60 8.47
CA ILE A 27 -1.70 3.52 9.93
C ILE A 27 -3.00 2.89 10.43
N ALA A 28 -4.15 3.32 9.92
CA ALA A 28 -5.45 2.78 10.33
C ALA A 28 -5.56 1.28 10.03
N GLN A 29 -5.18 0.84 8.83
CA GLN A 29 -5.26 -0.57 8.44
C GLN A 29 -4.30 -1.44 9.27
N GLY A 30 -3.10 -0.93 9.57
CA GLY A 30 -2.09 -1.65 10.36
C GLY A 30 -2.51 -1.82 11.83
N ILE A 31 -3.07 -0.78 12.45
CA ILE A 31 -3.61 -0.88 13.83
C ILE A 31 -4.78 -1.86 13.89
N GLY A 32 -5.64 -1.87 12.86
CA GLY A 32 -6.82 -2.73 12.81
C GLY A 32 -6.52 -4.17 12.39
N GLY A 33 -5.32 -4.46 11.89
CA GLY A 33 -5.00 -5.75 11.27
C GLY A 33 -5.85 -6.03 10.02
N LEU A 34 -6.22 -4.98 9.28
CA LEU A 34 -7.16 -5.05 8.17
C LEU A 34 -6.42 -5.00 6.83
N GLU A 35 -6.78 -5.89 5.91
CA GLU A 35 -6.46 -5.74 4.49
C GLU A 35 -7.54 -4.87 3.83
N PRO A 36 -7.22 -3.62 3.46
CA PRO A 36 -8.24 -2.68 2.99
C PRO A 36 -8.65 -2.95 1.53
N TRP A 37 -9.79 -2.38 1.17
CA TRP A 37 -10.12 -2.07 -0.22
C TRP A 37 -9.52 -0.72 -0.59
N MET A 38 -8.70 -0.68 -1.62
CA MET A 38 -8.00 0.53 -2.05
C MET A 38 -8.72 1.18 -3.22
N LEU A 39 -9.04 2.46 -3.10
CA LEU A 39 -9.69 3.22 -4.16
C LEU A 39 -8.78 3.31 -5.38
N ASN A 40 -9.31 2.99 -6.55
CA ASN A 40 -8.62 3.26 -7.80
C ASN A 40 -8.86 4.75 -8.12
N ILE A 41 -7.93 5.63 -7.77
CA ILE A 41 -8.06 7.07 -8.06
C ILE A 41 -7.43 7.37 -9.43
N PRO A 42 -8.17 8.04 -10.34
CA PRO A 42 -7.65 8.37 -11.66
C PRO A 42 -6.51 9.39 -11.55
N LYS A 43 -5.53 9.27 -12.44
CA LYS A 43 -4.43 10.24 -12.52
C LYS A 43 -5.00 11.67 -12.63
N PRO A 44 -4.41 12.65 -11.92
CA PRO A 44 -4.99 13.99 -11.77
C PRO A 44 -5.22 14.75 -13.09
N LYS A 45 -4.66 14.28 -14.21
CA LYS A 45 -4.84 14.90 -15.52
C LYS A 45 -6.22 14.69 -16.14
N ASN A 46 -6.92 13.61 -15.77
CA ASN A 46 -8.13 13.23 -16.49
C ASN A 46 -9.41 13.35 -15.65
N CYS A 47 -9.33 13.39 -14.31
CA CYS A 47 -10.48 13.52 -13.38
C CYS A 47 -11.74 12.69 -13.75
N VAL A 48 -11.57 11.65 -14.55
CA VAL A 48 -12.62 10.76 -15.04
C VAL A 48 -12.53 9.53 -14.16
N ALA A 49 -13.64 9.14 -13.54
CA ALA A 49 -13.71 7.92 -12.74
C ALA A 49 -13.09 6.75 -13.54
N PRO A 50 -12.22 5.92 -12.92
CA PRO A 50 -11.63 4.80 -13.63
C PRO A 50 -12.71 3.89 -14.18
N LEU A 51 -12.46 3.26 -15.33
CA LEU A 51 -13.27 2.11 -15.74
C LEU A 51 -13.14 1.04 -14.64
N GLU A 52 -14.29 0.44 -14.29
CA GLU A 52 -14.45 -0.60 -13.25
C GLU A 52 -13.28 -1.60 -13.18
N PRO A 53 -12.86 -2.02 -11.97
CA PRO A 53 -13.49 -1.77 -10.67
C PRO A 53 -13.10 -0.43 -10.01
N ALA A 54 -14.01 0.16 -9.23
CA ALA A 54 -13.74 1.40 -8.48
C ALA A 54 -12.71 1.25 -7.35
N CYS A 55 -12.52 0.02 -6.85
CA CYS A 55 -11.52 -0.29 -5.83
C CYS A 55 -10.98 -1.71 -6.02
N SER A 56 -9.79 -1.97 -5.48
CA SER A 56 -9.11 -3.26 -5.54
C SER A 56 -8.71 -3.68 -4.13
N ARG A 57 -8.76 -4.98 -3.82
CA ARG A 57 -8.31 -5.48 -2.52
C ARG A 57 -6.79 -5.36 -2.42
N ALA A 58 -6.28 -4.89 -1.28
CA ALA A 58 -4.85 -4.88 -1.03
C ALA A 58 -4.30 -6.30 -0.87
N VAL A 59 -3.07 -6.54 -1.34
CA VAL A 59 -2.33 -7.80 -1.24
C VAL A 59 -1.93 -8.15 0.19
N SER A 60 -1.85 -7.14 1.06
CA SER A 60 -1.60 -7.30 2.50
C SER A 60 -1.97 -6.02 3.26
N LEU A 61 -2.06 -6.13 4.58
CA LEU A 61 -2.25 -5.01 5.52
C LEU A 61 -1.01 -4.11 5.67
N GLU A 62 0.14 -4.50 5.10
CA GLU A 62 1.41 -3.79 5.30
C GLU A 62 1.43 -2.42 4.59
N PRO A 63 2.11 -1.42 5.19
CA PRO A 63 2.27 -0.11 4.57
C PRO A 63 3.15 -0.17 3.32
N CYS A 64 2.95 0.77 2.40
CA CYS A 64 3.85 0.93 1.26
C CYS A 64 5.06 1.81 1.61
N PHE A 65 6.27 1.32 1.33
CA PHE A 65 7.49 2.12 1.34
C PHE A 65 7.62 2.84 0.00
N HIS A 66 7.27 4.13 -0.05
CA HIS A 66 7.17 4.91 -1.29
C HIS A 66 8.48 5.20 -2.01
N CYS A 67 9.60 5.18 -1.29
CA CYS A 67 10.91 5.58 -1.82
C CYS A 67 11.98 4.52 -1.49
N PRO A 68 11.83 3.28 -1.98
CA PRO A 68 12.79 2.22 -1.75
C PRO A 68 14.09 2.46 -2.53
N PRO A 69 15.25 2.01 -2.01
CA PRO A 69 16.50 2.04 -2.78
C PRO A 69 16.46 0.99 -3.90
N SER A 70 17.00 1.33 -5.07
CA SER A 70 17.07 0.46 -6.27
C SER A 70 18.50 0.06 -6.64
N TYR A 71 19.37 -0.14 -5.65
CA TYR A 71 20.79 -0.38 -5.87
C TYR A 71 21.29 -1.66 -5.19
N ASP A 72 21.85 -2.57 -5.98
CA ASP A 72 22.59 -3.73 -5.46
C ASP A 72 24.01 -3.29 -5.10
N MET A 73 24.32 -3.29 -3.81
CA MET A 73 25.65 -2.90 -3.31
C MET A 73 26.76 -3.89 -3.70
N LYS A 74 26.45 -5.18 -3.87
CA LYS A 74 27.42 -6.22 -4.21
C LYS A 74 27.76 -6.17 -5.69
N ALA A 75 26.74 -6.15 -6.55
CA ALA A 75 26.91 -6.07 -8.00
C ALA A 75 27.23 -4.64 -8.48
N LYS A 76 26.99 -3.62 -7.63
CA LYS A 76 27.18 -2.19 -7.92
C LYS A 76 26.35 -1.68 -9.09
N VAL A 77 25.14 -2.23 -9.26
CA VAL A 77 24.23 -1.89 -10.36
C VAL A 77 22.88 -1.46 -9.84
N VAL A 78 22.16 -0.70 -10.65
CA VAL A 78 20.74 -0.43 -10.42
C VAL A 78 19.97 -1.72 -10.71
N VAL A 79 19.12 -2.12 -9.76
CA VAL A 79 18.28 -3.31 -9.85
C VAL A 79 16.87 -2.94 -9.42
N ASP A 80 15.89 -3.61 -10.01
CA ASP A 80 14.53 -3.57 -9.51
C ASP A 80 14.52 -4.07 -8.05
N PRO A 81 14.03 -3.27 -7.07
CA PRO A 81 14.11 -3.64 -5.67
C PRO A 81 13.33 -4.92 -5.32
N GLU A 82 12.19 -5.17 -5.98
CA GLU A 82 11.41 -6.40 -5.78
C GLU A 82 12.20 -7.61 -6.27
N VAL A 83 12.81 -7.51 -7.46
CA VAL A 83 13.65 -8.59 -8.01
C VAL A 83 14.90 -8.83 -7.17
N GLY A 84 15.54 -7.76 -6.69
CA GLY A 84 16.77 -7.83 -5.91
C GLY A 84 16.57 -8.40 -4.50
N LEU A 85 15.40 -8.18 -3.89
CA LEU A 85 15.07 -8.69 -2.55
C LEU A 85 14.37 -10.04 -2.59
N GLY A 86 13.51 -10.28 -3.59
CA GLY A 86 12.68 -11.46 -3.69
C GLY A 86 11.56 -11.53 -2.62
N PRO A 87 10.76 -12.62 -2.63
CA PRO A 87 9.72 -12.84 -1.62
C PRO A 87 10.28 -12.78 -0.19
N PRO A 88 9.54 -12.19 0.77
CA PRO A 88 8.14 -11.75 0.70
C PRO A 88 7.95 -10.27 0.30
N VAL A 89 8.90 -9.67 -0.43
CA VAL A 89 8.79 -8.27 -0.87
C VAL A 89 8.14 -8.20 -2.25
N VAL A 90 7.18 -7.30 -2.43
CA VAL A 90 6.52 -7.00 -3.71
C VAL A 90 6.29 -5.51 -3.88
N HIS A 91 6.05 -5.07 -5.11
CA HIS A 91 5.59 -3.72 -5.40
C HIS A 91 4.20 -3.43 -4.84
N CYS A 92 3.97 -2.19 -4.44
CA CYS A 92 2.67 -1.74 -3.94
C CYS A 92 1.64 -1.57 -5.06
N GLU A 93 0.38 -1.74 -4.69
CA GLU A 93 -0.78 -1.65 -5.56
C GLU A 93 -1.13 -0.19 -5.91
N ASP A 94 -0.84 0.74 -5.01
CA ASP A 94 -1.07 2.18 -5.20
C ASP A 94 0.15 2.95 -5.70
N VAL A 95 1.34 2.57 -5.24
CA VAL A 95 2.61 3.19 -5.65
C VAL A 95 3.44 2.17 -6.39
N SER A 96 3.38 2.20 -7.73
CA SER A 96 3.94 1.14 -8.58
C SER A 96 5.46 0.95 -8.47
N TRP A 97 6.20 1.89 -7.88
CA TRP A 97 7.63 1.77 -7.59
C TRP A 97 7.93 1.58 -6.10
N GLY A 98 6.93 1.69 -5.24
CA GLY A 98 7.06 1.45 -3.81
C GLY A 98 7.13 -0.04 -3.54
N LEU A 99 7.58 -0.42 -2.34
CA LEU A 99 7.63 -1.81 -1.89
C LEU A 99 6.77 -2.03 -0.66
N LYS A 100 6.20 -3.22 -0.54
CA LYS A 100 5.53 -3.68 0.68
C LYS A 100 5.81 -5.16 0.91
N LEU A 101 5.60 -5.58 2.15
CA LEU A 101 5.68 -6.98 2.54
C LEU A 101 4.34 -7.67 2.26
N VAL A 102 4.37 -8.86 1.69
CA VAL A 102 3.22 -9.76 1.65
C VAL A 102 3.31 -10.75 2.80
N ASN A 103 2.18 -10.98 3.47
CA ASN A 103 2.13 -11.88 4.61
C ASN A 103 1.81 -13.29 4.09
N ASP A 104 2.56 -14.31 4.54
CA ASP A 104 2.19 -15.73 4.30
C ASP A 104 1.03 -16.17 5.20
N ARG A 105 0.63 -15.35 6.17
CA ARG A 105 -0.39 -15.69 7.16
C ARG A 105 -1.76 -15.16 6.75
N LYS A 106 -2.59 -16.08 6.22
CA LYS A 106 -4.05 -15.99 6.37
C LYS A 106 -4.36 -16.18 7.86
N ILE A 107 -4.69 -15.09 8.55
CA ILE A 107 -5.32 -15.17 9.87
C ILE A 107 -6.75 -15.65 9.68
#